data_AF-A0AA42YLA5-F1
#
_entry.id   AF-A0AA42YLA5-F1
#
_cell.length_a   1.000
_cell.length_b   1.000
_cell.length_c   1.000
_cell.angle_alpha   90.00
_cell.angle_beta   90.00
_cell.angle_gamma   90.00
#
_symmetry.space_group_name_H-M   'P 1'
#
loop_
_entity.id
_entity.type
_entity.pdbx_description
1 polymer ?
#
loop_
_entity_poly.entity_id
_entity_poly.type
_entity_poly.pdbx_seq_one_letter_code
_entity_poly.pdbx_strand_id
1 'polypeptide(L)' 'MTTQSVRIPDDLARRLSAVAETARRSKSSVILEALERFLDEREDLEIALARFRDPGAEWVDHDEVKRELGLD' A
#
# COMPACT_ATOMS: atom_id res chain seq x y z
N MET A 1 -5.54 15.37 -13.93
CA MET A 1 -4.86 14.06 -14.05
C MET A 1 -3.42 14.31 -14.44
N THR A 2 -2.48 13.59 -13.82
CA THR A 2 -1.04 13.71 -14.09
C THR A 2 -0.54 12.39 -14.66
N THR A 3 0.32 12.45 -15.68
CA THR A 3 0.88 11.24 -16.31
C THR A 3 2.17 10.85 -15.62
N GLN A 4 2.26 9.59 -15.18
CA GLN A 4 3.49 8.98 -14.69
C GLN A 4 3.96 7.92 -15.69
N SER A 5 5.27 7.86 -15.95
CA SER A 5 5.87 6.88 -16.86
C SER A 5 6.91 6.06 -16.12
N VAL A 6 6.76 4.74 -16.15
CA VAL A 6 7.65 3.79 -15.49
C VAL A 6 8.04 2.68 -16.46
N ARG A 7 9.30 2.24 -16.39
CA ARG A 7 9.74 1.05 -17.12
C ARG A 7 9.40 -0.18 -16.29
N ILE A 8 8.76 -1.16 -16.91
CA ILE A 8 8.45 -2.44 -16.30
C ILE A 8 9.07 -3.57 -17.12
N PRO A 9 9.42 -4.71 -16.49
CA PRO A 9 9.90 -5.89 -17.22
C PRO A 9 8.88 -6.39 -18.24
N ASP A 10 9.35 -6.94 -19.36
CA ASP A 10 8.49 -7.44 -20.45
C ASP A 10 7.50 -8.51 -19.96
N ASP A 11 7.92 -9.35 -19.01
CA ASP A 11 7.04 -10.34 -18.41
C ASP A 11 5.84 -9.70 -17.69
N LEU A 12 6.10 -8.64 -16.91
CA LEU A 12 5.04 -7.92 -16.21
C LEU A 12 4.10 -7.22 -17.19
N ALA A 13 4.65 -6.65 -18.28
CA ALA A 13 3.84 -6.04 -19.33
C ALA A 13 2.91 -7.06 -20.03
N ARG A 14 3.41 -8.28 -20.27
CA ARG A 14 2.59 -9.39 -20.84
C ARG A 14 1.47 -9.79 -19.87
N ARG A 15 1.80 -10.00 -18.58
CA ARG A 15 0.82 -10.35 -17.55
C ARG A 15 -0.27 -9.29 -17.39
N LEU A 16 0.10 -8.01 -17.35
CA LEU A 16 -0.85 -6.90 -17.30
C LEU A 16 -1.78 -6.90 -18.51
N SER A 17 -1.25 -7.18 -19.70
CA SER A 17 -2.04 -7.24 -20.94
C SER A 17 -3.08 -8.36 -20.88
N ALA A 18 -2.68 -9.56 -20.46
CA ALA A 18 -3.58 -10.71 -20.34
C ALA A 18 -4.73 -10.45 -19.32
N VAL A 19 -4.41 -9.81 -18.18
CA VAL A 19 -5.42 -9.44 -17.17
C VAL A 19 -6.39 -8.42 -17.74
N ALA A 20 -5.90 -7.37 -18.38
CA ALA A 20 -6.73 -6.32 -18.98
C ALA A 20 -7.67 -6.87 -20.06
N GLU A 21 -7.18 -7.74 -20.94
CA GLU A 21 -7.97 -8.39 -21.98
C GLU A 21 -9.06 -9.29 -21.39
N THR A 22 -8.69 -10.15 -20.43
CA THR A 22 -9.63 -11.06 -19.75
C THR A 22 -10.74 -10.29 -19.03
N ALA A 23 -10.37 -9.20 -18.35
CA ALA A 23 -11.30 -8.34 -17.63
C ALA A 23 -12.08 -7.39 -18.56
N ARG A 24 -11.79 -7.36 -19.87
CA ARG A 24 -12.32 -6.39 -20.86
C ARG A 24 -12.16 -4.93 -20.40
N ARG A 25 -11.00 -4.62 -19.83
CA ARG A 25 -10.65 -3.30 -19.31
C ARG A 25 -9.38 -2.78 -19.96
N SER A 26 -9.15 -1.48 -19.86
CA SER A 26 -7.88 -0.90 -20.30
C SER A 26 -6.76 -1.25 -19.32
N LYS A 27 -5.53 -1.38 -19.84
CA LYS A 27 -4.33 -1.59 -18.99
C LYS A 27 -4.20 -0.48 -17.95
N SER A 28 -4.50 0.77 -18.33
CA SER A 28 -4.49 1.91 -17.41
C SER A 28 -5.49 1.76 -16.26
N SER A 29 -6.70 1.25 -16.53
CA SER A 29 -7.70 1.01 -15.48
C SER A 29 -7.25 -0.07 -14.48
N VAL A 30 -6.58 -1.12 -14.97
CA VAL A 30 -5.99 -2.16 -14.12
C VAL A 30 -4.82 -1.62 -13.30
N ILE A 31 -3.95 -0.81 -13.91
CA ILE A 31 -2.83 -0.15 -13.19
C ILE A 31 -3.36 0.76 -12.09
N LEU A 32 -4.39 1.57 -12.37
CA LEU A 32 -4.98 2.48 -11.38
C LEU A 32 -5.54 1.71 -10.18
N GLU A 33 -6.35 0.68 -10.42
CA GLU A 33 -6.90 -0.15 -9.34
C GLU A 33 -5.81 -0.85 -8.53
N ALA A 34 -4.75 -1.35 -9.20
CA ALA A 34 -3.64 -1.98 -8.51
C ALA A 34 -2.86 -0.99 -7.63
N LEU A 35 -2.68 0.25 -8.11
CA LEU A 35 -2.03 1.31 -7.34
C LEU A 35 -2.89 1.74 -6.15
N GLU A 36 -4.19 1.94 -6.34
CA GLU A 36 -5.14 2.28 -5.25
C GLU A 36 -5.08 1.22 -4.15
N ARG A 37 -5.27 -0.06 -4.49
CA ARG A 37 -5.20 -1.14 -3.50
C ARG A 37 -3.85 -1.23 -2.80
N PHE A 38 -2.77 -1.05 -3.55
CA PHE A 38 -1.43 -1.10 -2.98
C PHE A 38 -1.19 0.05 -1.99
N LEU A 39 -1.70 1.25 -2.29
CA LEU A 39 -1.60 2.39 -1.40
C LEU A 39 -2.48 2.19 -0.16
N ASP A 40 -3.74 1.79 -0.33
CA ASP A 40 -4.65 1.52 0.78
C ASP A 40 -4.07 0.51 1.78
N GLU A 41 -3.43 -0.57 1.29
CA GLU A 41 -2.80 -1.57 2.15
C GLU A 41 -1.51 -1.10 2.83
N ARG A 42 -0.86 -0.06 2.30
CA ARG A 42 0.50 0.34 2.72
C ARG A 42 0.58 1.65 3.44
N GLU A 43 -0.33 2.59 3.23
CA GLU A 43 -0.23 3.93 3.82
C GLU A 43 -0.12 3.84 5.35
N ASP A 44 -1.05 3.13 6.00
CA ASP A 44 -1.02 2.95 7.45
C ASP A 44 0.22 2.17 7.93
N LEU A 45 0.62 1.13 7.19
CA LEU A 45 1.79 0.32 7.51
C LEU A 45 3.09 1.13 7.44
N GLU A 46 3.29 1.91 6.38
CA GLU A 46 4.49 2.72 6.20
C GLU A 46 4.55 3.83 7.26
N ILE A 47 3.41 4.41 7.64
CA ILE A 47 3.33 5.36 8.77
C ILE A 47 3.75 4.67 10.08
N ALA A 48 3.24 3.48 10.36
CA ALA A 48 3.58 2.73 11.56
C ALA A 48 5.07 2.35 11.59
N LEU A 49 5.60 1.86 10.47
CA LEU A 49 7.02 1.53 10.32
C LEU A 49 7.93 2.75 10.45
N ALA A 50 7.51 3.91 9.92
CA ALA A 50 8.26 5.15 10.07
C ALA A 50 8.37 5.56 11.55
N ARG A 51 7.27 5.49 12.32
CA ARG A 51 7.27 5.74 13.77
C ARG A 51 8.11 4.73 14.54
N PHE A 52 7.99 3.45 14.21
CA PHE A 52 8.77 2.37 14.83
C PHE A 52 10.28 2.55 14.62
N ARG A 53 10.68 3.00 13.43
CA ARG A 53 12.09 3.19 13.06
C ARG A 53 12.67 4.52 13.53
N ASP A 54 11.86 5.42 14.05
CA ASP A 54 12.33 6.72 14.56
C ASP A 54 13.21 6.50 15.81
N PRO A 55 14.50 6.86 15.77
CA PRO A 55 15.38 6.72 16.93
C PRO A 55 14.96 7.59 18.13
N GLY A 56 14.15 8.63 17.89
CA GLY A 56 13.59 9.50 18.92
C GLY A 56 12.20 9.08 19.40
N ALA A 57 11.70 7.90 19.00
CA ALA A 57 10.38 7.44 19.39
C ALA A 57 10.27 7.23 20.91
N GLU A 58 9.22 7.81 21.49
CA GLU A 58 8.80 7.52 22.86
C GLU A 58 7.93 6.27 22.88
N TRP A 59 8.28 5.31 23.73
CA TRP A 59 7.54 4.06 23.90
C TRP A 59 6.66 4.13 25.14
N VAL A 60 5.44 3.61 25.03
CA VAL A 60 4.48 3.51 26.13
C VAL A 60 4.33 2.04 26.54
N ASP A 61 4.00 1.81 27.80
CA ASP A 61 3.75 0.45 28.31
C ASP A 61 2.43 -0.11 27.76
N HIS A 62 2.45 -1.36 27.29
CA HIS A 62 1.29 -1.95 26.64
C HIS A 62 0.11 -2.15 27.62
N ASP A 63 0.40 -2.56 28.86
CA ASP A 63 -0.64 -2.80 29.86
C ASP A 63 -1.27 -1.47 30.32
N GLU A 64 -0.48 -0.39 30.39
CA GLU A 64 -1.00 0.96 30.64
C GLU A 64 -1.96 1.41 29.55
N VAL A 65 -1.59 1.24 28.28
CA VAL A 65 -2.47 1.59 27.14
C VAL A 65 -3.76 0.77 27.15
N LYS A 66 -3.70 -0.54 27.47
CA LYS A 66 -4.92 -1.37 27.56
C LYS A 66 -5.87 -0.89 28.65
N ARG A 67 -5.33 -0.51 29.82
CA ARG A 67 -6.12 0.08 30.92
C ARG A 67 -6.80 1.38 30.49
N GLU A 68 -6.05 2.30 29.87
CA GLU A 68 -6.58 3.60 29.43
C GLU A 68 -7.70 3.48 28.38
N LEU A 69 -7.60 2.49 27.50
CA LEU A 69 -8.59 2.22 26.45
C LEU A 69 -9.75 1.32 26.92
N GLY A 70 -9.73 0.82 28.17
CA GLY A 70 -10.77 -0.07 28.70
C GLY A 70 -10.80 -1.45 28.03
N LEU A 71 -9.63 -1.96 27.63
CA LEU A 71 -9.45 -3.23 26.90
C LEU A 71 -8.92 -4.37 27.78
N ASP A 72 -9.11 -4.27 29.11
CA ASP A 72 -8.68 -5.26 30.10
C ASP A 72 -9.69 -6.37 30.38
#